data_AF-L8WP31-F1
#
_entry.id   AF-L8WP31-F1
#
_cell.length_a   1.000
_cell.length_b   1.000
_cell.length_c   1.000
_cell.angle_alpha   90.00
_cell.angle_beta   90.00
_cell.angle_gamma   90.00
#
_symmetry.space_group_name_H-M   'P 1'
#
loop_
_entity.id
_entity.type
_entity.pdbx_description
1 polymer ?
#
loop_
_entity_poly.entity_id
_entity_poly.type
_entity_poly.pdbx_seq_one_letter_code
_entity_poly.pdbx_strand_id
1 'polypeptide(L)'
;MPKARSYITLRAMYHLKFLPLLLAATGALALDNGLSRTPALGFNGYNTNYKTTADQLVSLGLKDVGYQYLNIDCGWQGTARNSSGAFTWNTALFPSGIPSLVNYVHQKGLKFGLYGDAGCVLPPRYRCNATGEFKTPRAGSLRGTHGGCRSNDIADGWDHVVRIINEVFPITGFARPGAWNDLDMLEVGNKGMTIEEQKTHFAFWAAAKSPLLIGTNLATISSDALAILKNPRLLAVNQDSLGKSIGLQRRYAGDKDVWSGPLADGSTVVIVINWQNSARSLSFNLADIGASSANVIDLWTGSNLGKLNGSYTANIAAHGSFALKLSSIQVVIPPTFTYYAAASPSNTLSGGANTRVVNSTITMVGYVGNGAGTLKFNNIDGGAGGTKLVAFDYIHADWTMSNTACSNCRNAYVSVNGGTAVQVQFPISGMTWDILYSGFKVSLSGFQSGKNNIITITNPSAYAPDFYRIGIAN
;
A
#
# COMPACT_ATOMS: atom_id res chain seq x y z
N MET A 1 -2.42 -8.47 84.88
CA MET A 1 -3.38 -7.36 84.57
C MET A 1 -2.62 -6.04 84.67
N PRO A 2 -2.97 -4.94 83.96
CA PRO A 2 -3.01 -4.70 82.52
C PRO A 2 -2.11 -3.51 82.03
N LYS A 3 -1.81 -3.49 80.72
CA LYS A 3 -1.68 -2.39 79.72
C LYS A 3 -1.04 -1.00 80.02
N ALA A 4 0.01 -0.73 79.22
CA ALA A 4 0.18 0.35 78.20
C ALA A 4 0.65 1.80 78.54
N ARG A 5 1.74 2.22 77.86
CA ARG A 5 1.91 3.43 76.98
C ARG A 5 3.42 3.63 76.68
N SER A 6 3.90 3.41 75.45
CA SER A 6 4.02 4.34 74.30
C SER A 6 5.06 5.47 74.48
N TYR A 7 6.19 5.37 73.75
CA TYR A 7 7.07 6.50 73.43
C TYR A 7 7.01 6.77 71.91
N ILE A 8 6.75 8.03 71.58
CA ILE A 8 6.71 8.61 70.24
C ILE A 8 8.03 9.35 70.02
N THR A 9 8.68 9.15 68.88
CA THR A 9 9.72 10.06 68.39
C THR A 9 9.42 10.44 66.93
N LEU A 10 9.33 11.76 66.71
CA LEU A 10 9.08 12.44 65.44
C LEU A 10 10.09 12.06 64.35
N ARG A 11 9.61 11.83 63.12
CA ARG A 11 10.30 12.26 61.90
C ARG A 11 9.30 12.90 60.93
N ALA A 12 9.70 14.07 60.43
CA ALA A 12 8.93 14.96 59.59
C ALA A 12 8.50 14.32 58.25
N MET A 13 7.23 14.47 57.90
CA MET A 13 6.70 14.18 56.57
C MET A 13 6.88 15.40 55.66
N TYR A 14 7.71 15.29 54.64
CA TYR A 14 7.64 16.13 53.44
C TYR A 14 6.54 15.58 52.53
N HIS A 15 5.38 16.24 52.49
CA HIS A 15 4.35 15.96 51.49
C HIS A 15 4.74 16.62 50.15
N LEU A 16 5.43 15.88 49.30
CA LEU A 16 5.59 16.25 47.90
C LEU A 16 4.30 15.87 47.15
N LYS A 17 3.44 16.86 46.88
CA LYS A 17 2.26 16.69 46.03
C LYS A 17 2.72 16.51 44.58
N PHE A 18 2.73 15.27 44.08
CA PHE A 18 2.81 15.00 42.65
C PHE A 18 1.48 15.37 42.00
N LEU A 19 1.46 16.51 41.31
CA LEU A 19 0.38 16.87 40.40
C LEU A 19 0.66 16.16 39.06
N PRO A 20 -0.23 15.28 38.55
CA PRO A 20 -0.04 14.71 37.23
C PRO A 20 -0.30 15.81 36.20
N LEU A 21 0.76 16.29 35.56
CA LEU A 21 0.66 17.15 34.39
C LEU A 21 0.06 16.29 33.26
N LEU A 22 -1.27 16.35 33.08
CA LEU A 22 -1.91 15.83 31.88
C LEU A 22 -1.35 16.62 30.71
N LEU A 23 -0.40 16.02 29.98
CA LEU A 23 0.01 16.52 28.69
C LEU A 23 -1.18 16.35 27.75
N ALA A 24 -2.01 17.39 27.63
CA ALA A 24 -2.99 17.46 26.57
C ALA A 24 -2.21 17.47 25.25
N ALA A 25 -2.07 16.30 24.62
CA ALA A 25 -1.65 16.23 23.24
C ALA A 25 -2.71 17.01 22.45
N THR A 26 -2.43 18.26 22.13
CA THR A 26 -3.23 19.04 21.20
C THR A 26 -3.17 18.31 19.88
N GLY A 27 -4.20 17.49 19.62
CA GLY A 27 -4.38 16.82 18.35
C GLY A 27 -4.27 17.88 17.27
N ALA A 28 -3.36 17.67 16.33
CA ALA A 28 -3.29 18.46 15.13
C ALA A 28 -4.61 18.33 14.38
N LEU A 29 -5.49 19.32 14.47
CA LEU A 29 -6.67 19.39 13.59
C LEU A 29 -6.16 19.55 12.15
N ALA A 30 -6.48 18.57 11.32
CA ALA A 30 -6.38 18.72 9.87
C ALA A 30 -7.54 19.61 9.41
N LEU A 31 -7.34 20.34 8.31
CA LEU A 31 -8.41 21.13 7.70
C LEU A 31 -9.52 20.18 7.26
N ASP A 32 -10.66 20.18 7.96
CA ASP A 32 -11.86 19.47 7.53
C ASP A 32 -12.85 20.47 6.92
N ASN A 33 -12.66 20.74 5.63
CA ASN A 33 -13.51 21.64 4.84
C ASN A 33 -14.49 20.87 3.93
N GLY A 34 -14.65 19.55 4.13
CA GLY A 34 -15.51 18.71 3.30
C GLY A 34 -14.94 18.35 1.93
N LEU A 35 -13.70 18.75 1.58
CA LEU A 35 -13.05 18.32 0.34
C LEU A 35 -12.41 16.93 0.50
N SER A 36 -12.27 16.22 -0.63
CA SER A 36 -11.59 14.91 -0.70
C SER A 36 -12.15 13.85 0.27
N ARG A 37 -13.45 13.91 0.55
CA ARG A 37 -14.15 12.90 1.40
C ARG A 37 -14.08 11.50 0.81
N THR A 38 -13.94 11.40 -0.51
CA THR A 38 -13.61 10.20 -1.27
C THR A 38 -12.43 10.50 -2.21
N PRO A 39 -11.70 9.47 -2.70
CA PRO A 39 -10.64 9.67 -3.67
C PRO A 39 -11.14 10.34 -4.95
N ALA A 40 -10.30 11.12 -5.62
CA ALA A 40 -10.67 11.78 -6.86
C ALA A 40 -10.88 10.76 -7.99
N LEU A 41 -11.94 10.94 -8.77
CA LEU A 41 -12.20 10.22 -10.01
C LEU A 41 -12.09 11.21 -11.18
N GLY A 42 -11.19 10.97 -12.11
CA GLY A 42 -11.02 11.90 -13.22
C GLY A 42 -10.11 11.39 -14.33
N PHE A 43 -9.65 12.33 -15.14
CA PHE A 43 -8.64 12.17 -16.16
C PHE A 43 -7.43 13.01 -15.78
N ASN A 44 -6.22 12.47 -15.99
CA ASN A 44 -5.01 13.26 -16.01
C ASN A 44 -4.18 12.87 -17.24
N GLY A 45 -3.69 13.83 -18.00
CA GLY A 45 -2.95 13.54 -19.21
C GLY A 45 -1.99 14.65 -19.62
N TYR A 46 -0.99 14.24 -20.41
CA TYR A 46 0.06 15.10 -20.93
C TYR A 46 -0.26 15.56 -22.35
N ASN A 47 -0.25 16.87 -22.59
CA ASN A 47 -0.28 17.49 -23.92
C ASN A 47 -1.35 16.94 -24.89
N THR A 48 -2.50 16.51 -24.37
CA THR A 48 -3.63 16.02 -25.18
C THR A 48 -4.53 17.17 -25.64
N ASN A 49 -5.46 16.89 -26.55
CA ASN A 49 -6.55 17.82 -26.86
C ASN A 49 -7.60 17.77 -25.74
N TYR A 50 -7.41 18.60 -24.72
CA TYR A 50 -8.24 18.62 -23.52
C TYR A 50 -9.73 18.94 -23.78
N LYS A 51 -10.08 19.68 -24.85
CA LYS A 51 -11.49 19.90 -25.19
C LYS A 51 -12.13 18.61 -25.70
N THR A 52 -11.45 17.91 -26.60
CA THR A 52 -11.89 16.57 -27.06
C THR A 52 -11.96 15.58 -25.90
N THR A 53 -10.99 15.58 -24.99
CA THR A 53 -11.03 14.73 -23.79
C THR A 53 -12.23 15.07 -22.89
N ALA A 54 -12.54 16.36 -22.69
CA ALA A 54 -13.73 16.77 -21.95
C ALA A 54 -15.02 16.25 -22.60
N ASP A 55 -15.11 16.32 -23.93
CA ASP A 55 -16.25 15.77 -24.68
C ASP A 55 -16.34 14.26 -24.51
N GLN A 56 -15.21 13.55 -24.56
CA GLN A 56 -15.14 12.09 -24.43
C GLN A 56 -15.48 11.59 -23.02
N LEU A 57 -15.08 12.30 -21.97
CA LEU A 57 -15.49 11.98 -20.60
C LEU A 57 -17.02 11.98 -20.45
N VAL A 58 -17.70 12.87 -21.17
CA VAL A 58 -19.17 12.92 -21.21
C VAL A 58 -19.73 11.86 -22.16
N SER A 59 -19.29 11.82 -23.42
CA SER A 59 -19.90 10.96 -24.44
C SER A 59 -19.67 9.47 -24.22
N LEU A 60 -18.59 9.08 -23.53
CA LEU A 60 -18.33 7.69 -23.14
C LEU A 60 -19.05 7.31 -21.82
N GLY A 61 -19.75 8.25 -21.19
CA GLY A 61 -20.46 8.07 -19.92
C GLY A 61 -19.52 7.84 -18.73
N LEU A 62 -18.29 8.33 -18.78
CA LEU A 62 -17.34 8.28 -17.65
C LEU A 62 -17.76 9.28 -16.58
N LYS A 63 -18.21 10.47 -16.98
CA LYS A 63 -18.78 11.46 -16.06
C LYS A 63 -19.95 10.91 -15.25
N ASP A 64 -20.84 10.14 -15.89
CA ASP A 64 -22.04 9.59 -15.28
C ASP A 64 -21.74 8.56 -14.19
N VAL A 65 -20.57 7.90 -14.26
CA VAL A 65 -20.10 6.96 -13.22
C VAL A 65 -19.12 7.61 -12.23
N GLY A 66 -18.96 8.93 -12.28
CA GLY A 66 -18.28 9.72 -11.25
C GLY A 66 -16.95 10.37 -11.66
N TYR A 67 -16.41 10.09 -12.85
CA TYR A 67 -15.20 10.74 -13.36
C TYR A 67 -15.45 12.21 -13.67
N GLN A 68 -15.17 13.06 -12.70
CA GLN A 68 -15.61 14.46 -12.68
C GLN A 68 -14.46 15.45 -12.86
N TYR A 69 -13.20 15.05 -12.69
CA TYR A 69 -12.05 15.92 -12.86
C TYR A 69 -11.41 15.74 -14.24
N LEU A 70 -11.11 16.85 -14.91
CA LEU A 70 -10.15 16.90 -16.01
C LEU A 70 -8.93 17.69 -15.52
N ASN A 71 -7.84 16.97 -15.29
CA ASN A 71 -6.58 17.54 -14.87
C ASN A 71 -5.67 17.71 -16.08
N ILE A 72 -4.96 18.84 -16.12
CA ILE A 72 -3.85 19.03 -17.05
C ILE A 72 -2.53 18.94 -16.30
N ASP A 73 -1.64 18.09 -16.82
CA ASP A 73 -0.34 17.85 -16.22
C ASP A 73 0.69 18.92 -16.66
N CYS A 74 1.99 18.67 -16.43
CA CYS A 74 3.06 19.58 -16.75
C CYS A 74 3.12 19.96 -18.24
N GLY A 75 3.65 21.16 -18.52
CA GLY A 75 3.82 21.68 -19.89
C GLY A 75 2.85 22.81 -20.27
N TRP A 76 1.81 23.05 -19.46
CA TRP A 76 0.87 24.14 -19.70
C TRP A 76 1.43 25.54 -19.40
N GLN A 77 2.38 25.63 -18.47
CA GLN A 77 2.93 26.91 -18.04
C GLN A 77 3.73 27.58 -19.16
N GLY A 78 3.61 28.90 -19.28
CA GLY A 78 4.47 29.74 -20.11
C GLY A 78 5.87 29.92 -19.51
N THR A 79 6.77 30.60 -20.22
CA THR A 79 8.16 30.84 -19.77
C THR A 79 8.33 32.07 -18.89
N ALA A 80 7.31 32.91 -18.79
CA ALA A 80 7.36 34.16 -18.06
C ALA A 80 6.20 34.29 -17.07
N ARG A 81 6.35 35.20 -16.11
CA ARG A 81 5.23 35.73 -15.33
C ARG A 81 4.76 37.04 -15.96
N ASN A 82 3.48 37.36 -15.82
CA ASN A 82 2.97 38.65 -16.24
C ASN A 82 3.39 39.77 -15.25
N SER A 83 3.02 41.02 -15.54
CA SER A 83 3.35 42.18 -14.70
C SER A 83 2.84 42.10 -13.25
N SER A 84 1.83 41.27 -12.97
CA SER A 84 1.31 41.01 -11.61
C SER A 84 2.03 39.87 -10.89
N GLY A 85 3.02 39.23 -11.54
CA GLY A 85 3.70 38.04 -11.01
C GLY A 85 2.93 36.73 -11.21
N ALA A 86 1.78 36.73 -11.90
CA ALA A 86 1.02 35.51 -12.18
C ALA A 86 1.66 34.69 -13.31
N PHE A 87 1.45 33.36 -13.30
CA PHE A 87 1.91 32.49 -14.38
C PHE A 87 1.26 32.87 -15.71
N THR A 88 2.06 32.92 -16.78
CA THR A 88 1.52 32.85 -18.14
C THR A 88 1.33 31.39 -18.58
N TRP A 89 0.69 31.14 -19.71
CA TRP A 89 0.51 29.81 -20.29
C TRP A 89 1.28 29.67 -21.60
N ASN A 90 1.52 28.42 -22.01
CA ASN A 90 2.08 28.09 -23.30
C ASN A 90 1.04 28.38 -24.40
N THR A 91 1.19 29.49 -25.12
CA THR A 91 0.24 29.92 -26.15
C THR A 91 0.26 29.04 -27.40
N ALA A 92 1.31 28.26 -27.64
CA ALA A 92 1.34 27.31 -28.74
C ALA A 92 0.43 26.09 -28.46
N LEU A 93 0.44 25.59 -27.22
CA LEU A 93 -0.41 24.48 -26.79
C LEU A 93 -1.82 24.94 -26.41
N PHE A 94 -1.95 26.15 -25.88
CA PHE A 94 -3.21 26.74 -25.41
C PHE A 94 -3.47 28.08 -26.11
N PRO A 95 -3.73 28.10 -27.43
CA PRO A 95 -3.89 29.34 -28.20
C PRO A 95 -5.09 30.18 -27.76
N SER A 96 -6.13 29.54 -27.25
CA SER A 96 -7.30 30.23 -26.64
C SER A 96 -7.11 30.56 -25.15
N GLY A 97 -5.99 30.17 -24.56
CA GLY A 97 -5.66 30.35 -23.14
C GLY A 97 -6.34 29.38 -22.17
N ILE A 98 -5.73 29.24 -20.99
CA ILE A 98 -6.24 28.39 -19.90
C ILE A 98 -7.65 28.80 -19.44
N PRO A 99 -8.00 30.10 -19.27
CA PRO A 99 -9.35 30.48 -18.87
C PRO A 99 -10.43 30.01 -19.84
N SER A 100 -10.16 30.02 -21.16
CA SER A 100 -11.10 29.50 -22.16
C SER A 100 -11.33 28.00 -22.01
N LEU A 101 -10.26 27.24 -21.75
CA LEU A 101 -10.34 25.80 -21.49
C LEU A 101 -11.13 25.50 -20.21
N VAL A 102 -10.84 26.22 -19.11
CA VAL A 102 -11.56 26.08 -17.83
C VAL A 102 -13.06 26.30 -18.03
N ASN A 103 -13.45 27.39 -18.72
CA ASN A 103 -14.84 27.67 -19.01
C ASN A 103 -15.51 26.55 -19.83
N TYR A 104 -14.81 26.00 -20.82
CA TYR A 104 -15.32 24.87 -21.62
C TYR A 104 -15.54 23.63 -20.76
N VAL A 105 -14.57 23.27 -19.91
CA VAL A 105 -14.65 22.11 -19.01
C VAL A 105 -15.82 22.26 -18.02
N HIS A 106 -16.01 23.45 -17.45
CA HIS A 106 -17.15 23.73 -16.58
C HIS A 106 -18.50 23.69 -17.31
N GLN A 107 -18.58 24.14 -18.57
CA GLN A 107 -19.80 24.02 -19.39
C GLN A 107 -20.19 22.56 -19.66
N LYS A 108 -19.22 21.63 -19.66
CA LYS A 108 -19.48 20.17 -19.72
C LYS A 108 -19.88 19.59 -18.36
N GLY A 109 -19.92 20.40 -17.31
CA GLY A 109 -20.21 19.99 -15.93
C GLY A 109 -19.09 19.15 -15.30
N LEU A 110 -17.85 19.31 -15.78
CA LEU A 110 -16.65 18.71 -15.19
C LEU A 110 -15.96 19.76 -14.31
N LYS A 111 -15.10 19.30 -13.41
CA LYS A 111 -14.16 20.09 -12.61
C LYS A 111 -12.81 20.12 -13.30
N PHE A 112 -12.06 21.20 -13.09
CA PHE A 112 -10.75 21.39 -13.69
C PHE A 112 -9.62 21.32 -12.65
N GLY A 113 -8.57 20.56 -12.95
CA GLY A 113 -7.34 20.50 -12.16
C GLY A 113 -6.14 21.02 -12.95
N LEU A 114 -5.20 21.63 -12.23
CA LEU A 114 -4.03 22.28 -12.82
C LEU A 114 -2.77 21.86 -12.07
N TYR A 115 -1.77 21.37 -12.79
CA TYR A 115 -0.47 21.05 -12.21
C TYR A 115 0.33 22.31 -11.84
N GLY A 116 1.01 22.27 -10.70
CA GLY A 116 1.98 23.27 -10.26
C GLY A 116 3.06 22.63 -9.42
N ASP A 117 4.22 23.26 -9.35
CA ASP A 117 5.36 22.77 -8.59
C ASP A 117 5.57 23.57 -7.29
N ALA A 118 6.08 22.91 -6.25
CA ALA A 118 6.35 23.52 -4.95
C ALA A 118 7.67 24.32 -4.90
N GLY A 119 8.53 24.20 -5.91
CA GLY A 119 9.79 24.92 -6.04
C GLY A 119 9.61 26.41 -6.33
N CYS A 120 10.53 27.23 -5.83
CA CYS A 120 10.46 28.69 -5.89
C CYS A 120 10.76 29.26 -7.30
N VAL A 121 11.44 28.51 -8.16
CA VAL A 121 11.85 28.92 -9.52
C VAL A 121 11.85 27.68 -10.41
N LEU A 122 11.08 27.67 -11.50
CA LEU A 122 11.17 26.65 -12.54
C LEU A 122 12.05 27.17 -13.68
N PRO A 123 13.32 26.75 -13.81
CA PRO A 123 14.06 26.97 -15.05
C PRO A 123 13.32 26.29 -16.22
N PRO A 124 13.42 26.79 -17.46
CA PRO A 124 12.74 26.23 -18.62
C PRO A 124 12.98 24.71 -18.84
N ARG A 125 14.07 24.15 -18.29
CA ARG A 125 14.49 22.75 -18.43
C ARG A 125 13.96 21.78 -17.36
N TYR A 126 13.28 22.25 -16.31
CA TYR A 126 12.82 21.41 -15.18
C TYR A 126 11.31 21.51 -14.93
N ARG A 127 10.51 21.67 -16.00
CA ARG A 127 9.05 21.90 -15.90
C ARG A 127 8.23 20.69 -15.42
N CYS A 128 8.86 19.54 -15.22
CA CYS A 128 8.25 18.31 -14.70
C CYS A 128 9.16 17.57 -13.70
N ASN A 129 10.21 18.19 -13.14
CA ASN A 129 11.17 17.47 -12.28
C ASN A 129 11.59 18.30 -11.06
N ALA A 130 11.29 17.77 -9.87
CA ALA A 130 11.79 18.25 -8.60
C ALA A 130 13.21 17.70 -8.35
N THR A 131 14.23 18.22 -9.03
CA THR A 131 15.63 17.91 -8.71
C THR A 131 16.22 18.79 -7.60
N GLY A 132 15.40 19.57 -6.89
CA GLY A 132 15.82 20.24 -5.67
C GLY A 132 15.70 19.29 -4.50
N GLU A 133 16.78 19.05 -3.76
CA GLU A 133 16.73 18.34 -2.47
C GLU A 133 15.65 18.94 -1.57
N PHE A 134 14.47 18.31 -1.57
CA PHE A 134 13.54 18.48 -0.49
C PHE A 134 14.17 17.77 0.71
N LYS A 135 14.72 18.55 1.65
CA LYS A 135 14.74 18.11 3.04
C LYS A 135 13.29 17.76 3.37
N THR A 136 13.03 16.47 3.53
CA THR A 136 11.73 15.90 3.86
C THR A 136 11.02 16.83 4.83
N PRO A 137 9.79 17.30 4.51
CA PRO A 137 9.07 18.06 5.50
C PRO A 137 8.83 17.12 6.67
N ARG A 138 9.27 17.51 7.88
CA ARG A 138 8.83 16.84 9.10
C ARG A 138 7.31 16.68 9.01
N ALA A 139 6.79 15.53 9.45
CA ALA A 139 5.40 15.07 9.31
C ALA A 139 4.28 16.07 9.71
N GLY A 140 4.61 17.27 10.18
CA GLY A 140 3.69 18.36 10.52
C GLY A 140 3.39 19.40 9.43
N SER A 141 4.02 19.40 8.24
CA SER A 141 3.81 20.46 7.23
C SER A 141 2.87 20.12 6.06
N LEU A 142 2.27 18.93 6.01
CA LEU A 142 1.25 18.55 5.01
C LEU A 142 -0.17 18.97 5.44
N ARG A 143 -0.30 20.11 6.13
CA ARG A 143 -1.61 20.64 6.52
C ARG A 143 -2.22 21.41 5.34
N GLY A 144 -2.75 20.68 4.36
CA GLY A 144 -3.47 21.28 3.22
C GLY A 144 -3.51 20.44 1.94
N THR A 145 -2.76 19.34 1.86
CA THR A 145 -2.77 18.44 0.70
C THR A 145 -3.76 17.29 0.95
N HIS A 146 -4.60 17.03 -0.05
CA HIS A 146 -5.68 16.03 0.04
C HIS A 146 -5.33 14.69 -0.65
N GLY A 147 -4.14 14.63 -1.24
CA GLY A 147 -3.47 13.50 -1.89
C GLY A 147 -1.99 13.87 -2.09
N GLY A 148 -1.11 12.89 -2.19
CA GLY A 148 0.28 13.11 -2.57
C GLY A 148 0.87 11.82 -3.11
N CYS A 149 1.57 11.89 -4.24
CA CYS A 149 2.22 10.73 -4.85
C CYS A 149 3.11 10.06 -3.80
N ARG A 150 2.78 8.80 -3.48
CA ARG A 150 3.56 8.00 -2.53
C ARG A 150 4.36 6.91 -3.22
N SER A 151 4.31 6.88 -4.55
CA SER A 151 5.05 6.00 -5.43
C SER A 151 5.91 6.78 -6.43
N ASN A 152 6.85 6.11 -7.09
CA ASN A 152 7.42 6.67 -8.32
C ASN A 152 6.37 6.64 -9.44
N ASP A 153 6.59 7.47 -10.46
CA ASP A 153 5.78 7.54 -11.67
C ASP A 153 5.47 6.14 -12.21
N ILE A 154 4.19 5.88 -12.44
CA ILE A 154 3.75 4.70 -13.18
C ILE A 154 4.15 4.88 -14.65
N ALA A 155 4.46 3.76 -15.30
CA ALA A 155 4.64 3.72 -16.73
C ALA A 155 4.09 2.40 -17.26
N ASP A 156 4.20 2.22 -18.58
CA ASP A 156 3.67 1.09 -19.31
C ASP A 156 4.23 -0.26 -18.77
N GLY A 157 3.33 -1.15 -18.33
CA GLY A 157 3.65 -2.55 -18.07
C GLY A 157 3.40 -3.03 -16.63
N TRP A 158 3.24 -4.35 -16.51
CA TRP A 158 2.88 -5.02 -15.25
C TRP A 158 3.88 -4.79 -14.11
N ASP A 159 5.17 -4.70 -14.43
CA ASP A 159 6.24 -4.52 -13.45
C ASP A 159 6.07 -3.22 -12.62
N HIS A 160 5.51 -2.18 -13.23
CA HIS A 160 5.22 -0.91 -12.54
C HIS A 160 4.08 -1.07 -11.54
N VAL A 161 3.05 -1.84 -11.88
CA VAL A 161 1.94 -2.16 -10.98
C VAL A 161 2.46 -2.92 -9.76
N VAL A 162 3.28 -3.95 -9.98
CA VAL A 162 3.90 -4.74 -8.91
C VAL A 162 4.75 -3.85 -8.00
N ARG A 163 5.57 -2.97 -8.59
CA ARG A 163 6.41 -2.03 -7.86
C ARG A 163 5.58 -1.12 -6.94
N ILE A 164 4.53 -0.48 -7.46
CA ILE A 164 3.68 0.44 -6.70
C ILE A 164 2.92 -0.27 -5.58
N ILE A 165 2.46 -1.51 -5.82
CA ILE A 165 1.83 -2.35 -4.78
C ILE A 165 2.79 -2.58 -3.60
N ASN A 166 4.09 -2.79 -3.87
CA ASN A 166 5.10 -2.92 -2.82
C ASN A 166 5.42 -1.58 -2.14
N GLU A 167 5.35 -0.46 -2.85
CA GLU A 167 5.60 0.88 -2.29
C GLU A 167 4.46 1.34 -1.35
N VAL A 168 3.20 1.01 -1.66
CA VAL A 168 2.06 1.40 -0.82
C VAL A 168 1.92 0.54 0.43
N PHE A 169 2.50 -0.66 0.46
CA PHE A 169 2.39 -1.63 1.55
C PHE A 169 2.50 -1.03 2.97
N PRO A 170 3.58 -0.31 3.35
CA PRO A 170 3.75 0.19 4.71
C PRO A 170 2.84 1.38 5.04
N ILE A 171 2.18 1.97 4.05
CA ILE A 171 1.43 3.22 4.18
C ILE A 171 -0.08 3.09 3.95
N THR A 172 -0.57 1.89 3.59
CA THR A 172 -2.01 1.62 3.39
C THR A 172 -2.88 2.16 4.54
N GLY A 173 -2.43 2.01 5.79
CA GLY A 173 -3.15 2.47 6.99
C GLY A 173 -3.31 4.00 7.13
N PHE A 174 -2.59 4.80 6.34
CA PHE A 174 -2.70 6.27 6.37
C PHE A 174 -3.86 6.81 5.53
N ALA A 175 -4.43 6.00 4.64
CA ALA A 175 -5.61 6.39 3.86
C ALA A 175 -6.82 6.65 4.78
N ARG A 176 -7.47 7.80 4.58
CA ARG A 176 -8.66 8.23 5.29
C ARG A 176 -9.40 9.33 4.51
N PRO A 177 -10.68 9.59 4.80
CA PRO A 177 -11.36 10.76 4.25
C PRO A 177 -10.53 12.04 4.43
N GLY A 178 -10.29 12.75 3.34
CA GLY A 178 -9.45 13.95 3.29
C GLY A 178 -7.95 13.71 3.02
N ALA A 179 -7.46 12.46 3.04
CA ALA A 179 -6.07 12.13 2.79
C ALA A 179 -5.90 10.72 2.21
N TRP A 180 -5.56 10.65 0.91
CA TRP A 180 -5.42 9.39 0.19
C TRP A 180 -3.96 9.12 -0.17
N ASN A 181 -3.57 7.85 -0.14
CA ASN A 181 -2.33 7.43 -0.79
C ASN A 181 -2.57 7.50 -2.30
N ASP A 182 -1.77 8.28 -3.00
CA ASP A 182 -1.84 8.37 -4.45
C ASP A 182 -0.85 7.39 -5.06
N LEU A 183 -1.39 6.38 -5.73
CA LEU A 183 -0.66 5.29 -6.39
C LEU A 183 -0.39 5.64 -7.87
N ASP A 184 -0.53 6.93 -8.22
CA ASP A 184 -0.40 7.46 -9.57
C ASP A 184 -1.54 7.03 -10.52
N MET A 185 -1.47 7.54 -11.76
CA MET A 185 -2.49 7.41 -12.80
C MET A 185 -2.78 5.96 -13.19
N LEU A 186 -3.95 5.76 -13.79
CA LEU A 186 -4.38 4.48 -14.33
C LEU A 186 -3.77 4.25 -15.71
N GLU A 187 -3.15 3.09 -15.86
CA GLU A 187 -2.65 2.55 -17.14
C GLU A 187 -3.70 1.68 -17.86
N VAL A 188 -4.95 1.67 -17.37
CA VAL A 188 -6.06 0.97 -18.02
C VAL A 188 -6.33 1.60 -19.39
N GLY A 189 -6.27 0.78 -20.44
CA GLY A 189 -6.41 1.19 -21.84
C GLY A 189 -5.08 1.49 -22.56
N ASN A 190 -3.97 1.60 -21.82
CA ASN A 190 -2.64 1.76 -22.42
C ASN A 190 -2.06 0.41 -22.86
N LYS A 191 -0.98 0.47 -23.63
CA LYS A 191 -0.24 -0.73 -24.07
C LYS A 191 0.60 -1.29 -22.92
N GLY A 192 1.06 -2.52 -23.06
CA GLY A 192 1.99 -3.14 -22.10
C GLY A 192 1.36 -4.02 -21.03
N MET A 193 0.03 -4.04 -20.91
CA MET A 193 -0.69 -4.97 -20.03
C MET A 193 -1.83 -5.69 -20.76
N THR A 194 -2.00 -6.96 -20.43
CA THR A 194 -3.19 -7.75 -20.77
C THR A 194 -4.44 -7.17 -20.08
N ILE A 195 -5.63 -7.55 -20.57
CA ILE A 195 -6.90 -7.13 -19.95
C ILE A 195 -7.00 -7.62 -18.50
N GLU A 196 -6.46 -8.79 -18.18
CA GLU A 196 -6.50 -9.35 -16.82
C GLU A 196 -5.55 -8.60 -15.86
N GLU A 197 -4.39 -8.18 -16.32
CA GLU A 197 -3.50 -7.28 -15.57
C GLU A 197 -4.14 -5.91 -15.34
N GLN A 198 -4.79 -5.33 -16.36
CA GLN A 198 -5.53 -4.07 -16.25
C GLN A 198 -6.68 -4.17 -15.25
N LYS A 199 -7.41 -5.29 -15.23
CA LYS A 199 -8.41 -5.59 -14.20
C LYS A 199 -7.77 -5.59 -12.81
N THR A 200 -6.72 -6.39 -12.59
CA THR A 200 -6.04 -6.45 -11.29
C THR A 200 -5.53 -5.09 -10.83
N HIS A 201 -4.90 -4.31 -11.71
CA HIS A 201 -4.47 -2.94 -11.44
C HIS A 201 -5.65 -2.06 -11.00
N PHE A 202 -6.75 -2.03 -11.76
CA PHE A 202 -7.91 -1.21 -11.41
C PHE A 202 -8.56 -1.63 -10.09
N ALA A 203 -8.74 -2.93 -9.86
CA ALA A 203 -9.32 -3.43 -8.62
C ALA A 203 -8.45 -3.12 -7.41
N PHE A 204 -7.12 -3.22 -7.55
CA PHE A 204 -6.20 -2.87 -6.48
C PHE A 204 -6.24 -1.37 -6.16
N TRP A 205 -6.16 -0.49 -7.17
CA TRP A 205 -6.23 0.97 -6.98
C TRP A 205 -7.56 1.38 -6.34
N ALA A 206 -8.66 0.77 -6.79
CA ALA A 206 -9.98 1.01 -6.23
C ALA A 206 -10.03 0.64 -4.74
N ALA A 207 -9.59 -0.58 -4.40
CA ALA A 207 -9.62 -1.10 -3.03
C ALA A 207 -8.60 -0.44 -2.09
N ALA A 208 -7.47 0.04 -2.63
CA ALA A 208 -6.47 0.83 -1.90
C ALA A 208 -6.89 2.28 -1.68
N LYS A 209 -8.07 2.69 -2.18
CA LYS A 209 -8.61 4.05 -2.10
C LYS A 209 -7.68 5.09 -2.76
N SER A 210 -6.98 4.69 -3.83
CA SER A 210 -6.23 5.63 -4.65
C SER A 210 -7.19 6.54 -5.43
N PRO A 211 -6.80 7.78 -5.79
CA PRO A 211 -7.42 8.45 -6.92
C PRO A 211 -7.43 7.54 -8.15
N LEU A 212 -8.52 7.55 -8.91
CA LEU A 212 -8.67 6.84 -10.17
C LEU A 212 -8.61 7.87 -11.30
N LEU A 213 -7.39 8.24 -11.67
CA LEU A 213 -7.11 9.23 -12.71
C LEU A 213 -6.76 8.50 -14.01
N ILE A 214 -7.64 8.58 -15.01
CA ILE A 214 -7.45 7.95 -16.31
C ILE A 214 -6.28 8.62 -17.04
N GLY A 215 -5.26 7.84 -17.41
CA GLY A 215 -4.11 8.29 -18.20
C GLY A 215 -4.18 7.91 -19.70
N THR A 216 -5.20 7.15 -20.12
CA THR A 216 -5.26 6.61 -21.49
C THR A 216 -5.86 7.56 -22.53
N ASN A 217 -5.50 7.36 -23.79
CA ASN A 217 -6.14 8.08 -24.90
C ASN A 217 -7.58 7.58 -25.12
N LEU A 218 -8.54 8.36 -24.64
CA LEU A 218 -9.98 8.06 -24.76
C LEU A 218 -10.50 7.99 -26.21
N ALA A 219 -9.78 8.56 -27.19
CA ALA A 219 -10.17 8.45 -28.60
C ALA A 219 -10.01 7.02 -29.16
N THR A 220 -9.12 6.24 -28.56
CA THR A 220 -8.75 4.90 -29.03
C THR A 220 -8.94 3.83 -27.97
N ILE A 221 -9.65 4.14 -26.88
CA ILE A 221 -9.89 3.20 -25.79
C ILE A 221 -10.74 2.02 -26.28
N SER A 222 -10.35 0.80 -25.90
CA SER A 222 -11.13 -0.40 -26.23
C SER A 222 -12.40 -0.49 -25.37
N SER A 223 -13.38 -1.27 -25.84
CA SER A 223 -14.59 -1.58 -25.06
C SER A 223 -14.27 -2.25 -23.73
N ASP A 224 -13.26 -3.12 -23.70
CA ASP A 224 -12.85 -3.85 -22.49
C ASP A 224 -12.23 -2.91 -21.45
N ALA A 225 -11.31 -2.03 -21.87
CA ALA A 225 -10.72 -1.04 -20.98
C ALA A 225 -11.78 -0.05 -20.46
N LEU A 226 -12.70 0.38 -21.33
CA LEU A 226 -13.82 1.25 -20.92
C LEU A 226 -14.74 0.55 -19.92
N ALA A 227 -15.00 -0.76 -20.09
CA ALA A 227 -15.79 -1.54 -19.14
C ALA A 227 -15.10 -1.69 -17.77
N ILE A 228 -13.77 -1.80 -17.74
CA ILE A 228 -12.98 -1.79 -16.49
C ILE A 228 -13.18 -0.46 -15.76
N LEU A 229 -12.93 0.67 -16.44
CA LEU A 229 -13.06 2.00 -15.87
C LEU A 229 -14.48 2.27 -15.34
N LYS A 230 -15.50 1.74 -16.02
CA LYS A 230 -16.90 1.96 -15.67
C LYS A 230 -17.48 0.93 -14.69
N ASN A 231 -16.68 0.02 -14.12
CA ASN A 231 -17.21 -1.01 -13.22
C ASN A 231 -17.84 -0.37 -11.96
N PRO A 232 -19.18 -0.39 -11.80
CA PRO A 232 -19.84 0.35 -10.73
C PRO A 232 -19.54 -0.20 -9.33
N ARG A 233 -19.22 -1.49 -9.22
CA ARG A 233 -18.97 -2.15 -7.94
C ARG A 233 -17.60 -1.80 -7.39
N LEU A 234 -16.58 -1.76 -8.25
CA LEU A 234 -15.23 -1.33 -7.87
C LEU A 234 -15.18 0.18 -7.64
N LEU A 235 -15.89 0.98 -8.43
CA LEU A 235 -16.07 2.41 -8.15
C LEU A 235 -16.73 2.64 -6.79
N ALA A 236 -17.75 1.86 -6.43
CA ALA A 236 -18.37 1.93 -5.10
C ALA A 236 -17.41 1.55 -3.97
N VAL A 237 -16.52 0.57 -4.19
CA VAL A 237 -15.44 0.25 -3.23
C VAL A 237 -14.49 1.43 -3.09
N ASN A 238 -14.06 2.06 -4.19
CA ASN A 238 -13.17 3.21 -4.13
C ASN A 238 -13.81 4.41 -3.41
N GLN A 239 -15.07 4.67 -3.71
CA GLN A 239 -15.85 5.80 -3.18
C GLN A 239 -16.54 5.50 -1.84
N ASP A 240 -16.31 4.32 -1.25
CA ASP A 240 -16.93 3.98 0.03
C ASP A 240 -16.47 4.91 1.16
N SER A 241 -17.46 5.40 1.92
CA SER A 241 -17.34 6.52 2.86
C SER A 241 -16.50 6.25 4.11
N LEU A 242 -16.24 4.98 4.44
CA LEU A 242 -15.34 4.63 5.54
C LEU A 242 -13.91 5.06 5.22
N GLY A 243 -13.55 5.09 3.93
CA GLY A 243 -12.26 5.59 3.45
C GLY A 243 -11.06 4.79 3.95
N LYS A 244 -11.25 3.52 4.33
CA LYS A 244 -10.17 2.63 4.75
C LYS A 244 -9.63 1.85 3.55
N SER A 245 -8.32 1.91 3.36
CA SER A 245 -7.61 1.11 2.36
C SER A 245 -7.61 -0.37 2.74
N ILE A 246 -7.49 -1.24 1.73
CA ILE A 246 -7.00 -2.59 1.94
C ILE A 246 -5.58 -2.59 2.52
N GLY A 247 -5.24 -3.64 3.25
CA GLY A 247 -3.87 -3.96 3.66
C GLY A 247 -3.56 -5.44 3.36
N LEU A 248 -2.27 -5.76 3.21
CA LEU A 248 -1.82 -7.12 2.97
C LEU A 248 -2.07 -7.98 4.21
N GLN A 249 -2.85 -9.04 4.05
CA GLN A 249 -3.16 -9.97 5.12
C GLN A 249 -2.19 -11.14 5.16
N ARG A 250 -1.79 -11.63 3.98
CA ARG A 250 -0.90 -12.77 3.85
C ARG A 250 -0.26 -12.83 2.47
N ARG A 251 1.05 -13.10 2.45
CA ARG A 251 1.81 -13.47 1.25
C ARG A 251 2.03 -14.98 1.21
N TYR A 252 1.61 -15.59 0.12
CA TYR A 252 2.04 -16.93 -0.27
C TYR A 252 3.20 -16.74 -1.25
N ALA A 253 4.42 -16.84 -0.73
CA ALA A 253 5.62 -16.49 -1.48
C ALA A 253 5.71 -17.28 -2.80
N GLY A 254 5.87 -16.56 -3.91
CA GLY A 254 5.86 -17.12 -5.26
C GLY A 254 4.51 -17.65 -5.74
N ASP A 255 3.38 -17.35 -5.09
CA ASP A 255 2.06 -17.90 -5.45
C ASP A 255 1.00 -16.79 -5.56
N LYS A 256 0.65 -16.16 -4.44
CA LYS A 256 -0.42 -15.14 -4.38
C LYS A 256 -0.28 -14.24 -3.17
N ASP A 257 -0.89 -13.06 -3.25
CA ASP A 257 -1.13 -12.21 -2.08
C ASP A 257 -2.61 -12.08 -1.81
N VAL A 258 -2.96 -12.03 -0.52
CA VAL A 258 -4.32 -11.76 -0.03
C VAL A 258 -4.33 -10.38 0.62
N TRP A 259 -5.11 -9.46 0.04
CA TRP A 259 -5.34 -8.12 0.55
C TRP A 259 -6.80 -7.95 0.94
N SER A 260 -7.06 -7.24 2.03
CA SER A 260 -8.44 -6.95 2.43
C SER A 260 -8.57 -5.67 3.24
N GLY A 261 -9.78 -5.10 3.27
CA GLY A 261 -10.10 -3.89 3.99
C GLY A 261 -11.60 -3.76 4.27
N PRO A 262 -11.99 -3.12 5.38
CA PRO A 262 -13.40 -2.94 5.74
C PRO A 262 -14.07 -1.87 4.88
N LEU A 263 -15.39 -1.98 4.72
CA LEU A 263 -16.28 -0.99 4.10
C LEU A 263 -17.29 -0.46 5.13
N ALA A 264 -17.92 0.67 4.84
CA ALA A 264 -18.81 1.38 5.77
C ALA A 264 -20.06 0.56 6.17
N ASP A 265 -20.53 -0.33 5.31
CA ASP A 265 -21.68 -1.20 5.55
C ASP A 265 -21.34 -2.44 6.40
N GLY A 266 -20.12 -2.53 6.93
CA GLY A 266 -19.63 -3.67 7.72
C GLY A 266 -19.18 -4.87 6.89
N SER A 267 -19.22 -4.78 5.56
CA SER A 267 -18.61 -5.77 4.68
C SER A 267 -17.10 -5.57 4.53
N THR A 268 -16.43 -6.54 3.92
CA THR A 268 -14.99 -6.52 3.66
C THR A 268 -14.75 -6.70 2.17
N VAL A 269 -13.93 -5.84 1.56
CA VAL A 269 -13.40 -6.08 0.21
C VAL A 269 -12.14 -6.95 0.31
N VAL A 270 -12.01 -7.90 -0.62
CA VAL A 270 -10.86 -8.81 -0.73
C VAL A 270 -10.32 -8.79 -2.16
N ILE A 271 -9.03 -8.55 -2.29
CA ILE A 271 -8.28 -8.70 -3.54
C ILE A 271 -7.26 -9.83 -3.36
N VAL A 272 -7.32 -10.86 -4.19
CA VAL A 272 -6.33 -11.95 -4.19
C VAL A 272 -5.68 -12.04 -5.56
N ILE A 273 -4.37 -11.82 -5.61
CA ILE A 273 -3.64 -11.67 -6.88
C ILE A 273 -2.94 -12.98 -7.22
N ASN A 274 -3.13 -13.48 -8.44
CA ASN A 274 -2.33 -14.58 -9.00
C ASN A 274 -1.00 -14.02 -9.50
N TRP A 275 0.11 -14.26 -8.80
CA TRP A 275 1.43 -13.76 -9.23
C TRP A 275 2.09 -14.63 -10.30
N GLN A 276 1.45 -15.74 -10.70
CA GLN A 276 2.00 -16.63 -11.71
C GLN A 276 1.70 -16.16 -13.13
N ASN A 277 2.64 -16.44 -14.03
CA ASN A 277 2.56 -16.14 -15.47
C ASN A 277 1.60 -17.07 -16.24
N SER A 278 0.76 -17.85 -15.55
CA SER A 278 -0.18 -18.79 -16.16
C SER A 278 -1.52 -18.80 -15.46
N ALA A 279 -2.56 -19.11 -16.23
CA ALA A 279 -3.88 -19.36 -15.69
C ALA A 279 -3.87 -20.63 -14.82
N ARG A 280 -4.54 -20.59 -13.67
CA ARG A 280 -4.56 -21.72 -12.74
C ARG A 280 -5.76 -21.69 -11.81
N SER A 281 -6.05 -22.86 -11.25
CA SER A 281 -6.92 -22.97 -10.08
C SER A 281 -6.24 -22.27 -8.89
N LEU A 282 -6.82 -21.15 -8.47
CA LEU A 282 -6.36 -20.34 -7.35
C LEU A 282 -7.36 -20.48 -6.20
N SER A 283 -6.87 -20.73 -4.99
CA SER A 283 -7.71 -20.85 -3.80
C SER A 283 -7.45 -19.69 -2.83
N PHE A 284 -8.53 -19.12 -2.32
CA PHE A 284 -8.58 -18.11 -1.28
C PHE A 284 -9.15 -18.73 0.00
N ASN A 285 -8.38 -18.70 1.10
CA ASN A 285 -8.84 -19.15 2.41
C ASN A 285 -9.44 -17.96 3.19
N LEU A 286 -10.70 -18.06 3.57
CA LEU A 286 -11.40 -17.00 4.31
C LEU A 286 -10.74 -16.73 5.67
N ALA A 287 -10.04 -17.71 6.25
CA ALA A 287 -9.33 -17.52 7.51
C ALA A 287 -8.17 -16.51 7.38
N ASP A 288 -7.65 -16.26 6.18
CA ASP A 288 -6.61 -15.24 5.94
C ASP A 288 -7.10 -13.83 6.27
N ILE A 289 -8.42 -13.60 6.20
CA ILE A 289 -9.07 -12.33 6.57
C ILE A 289 -9.83 -12.44 7.91
N GLY A 290 -9.63 -13.52 8.67
CA GLY A 290 -10.30 -13.75 9.95
C GLY A 290 -11.75 -14.23 9.83
N ALA A 291 -12.14 -14.89 8.73
CA ALA A 291 -13.49 -15.41 8.52
C ALA A 291 -13.54 -16.95 8.43
N SER A 292 -14.56 -17.58 9.01
CA SER A 292 -14.91 -19.00 8.76
C SER A 292 -15.90 -19.15 7.61
N SER A 293 -16.84 -18.21 7.48
CA SER A 293 -17.80 -18.17 6.38
C SER A 293 -18.26 -16.74 6.11
N ALA A 294 -18.69 -16.47 4.88
CA ALA A 294 -19.23 -15.18 4.46
C ALA A 294 -20.13 -15.34 3.23
N ASN A 295 -21.06 -14.41 3.05
CA ASN A 295 -21.78 -14.24 1.78
C ASN A 295 -20.90 -13.43 0.83
N VAL A 296 -20.75 -13.90 -0.42
CA VAL A 296 -19.74 -13.36 -1.34
C VAL A 296 -20.36 -12.88 -2.64
N ILE A 297 -19.96 -11.67 -3.05
CA ILE A 297 -20.27 -11.10 -4.37
C ILE A 297 -18.96 -10.90 -5.12
N ASP A 298 -18.93 -11.35 -6.38
CA ASP A 298 -17.86 -11.01 -7.31
C ASP A 298 -18.03 -9.57 -7.83
N LEU A 299 -17.01 -8.74 -7.63
CA LEU A 299 -17.03 -7.32 -8.01
C LEU A 299 -16.86 -7.11 -9.52
N TRP A 300 -16.30 -8.08 -10.25
CA TRP A 300 -16.22 -7.99 -11.71
C TRP A 300 -17.56 -8.26 -12.36
N THR A 301 -18.17 -9.40 -12.06
CA THR A 301 -19.40 -9.84 -12.73
C THR A 301 -20.67 -9.34 -12.03
N GLY A 302 -20.60 -9.04 -10.73
CA GLY A 302 -21.78 -8.80 -9.88
C GLY A 302 -22.48 -10.09 -9.44
N SER A 303 -21.93 -11.26 -9.77
CA SER A 303 -22.51 -12.55 -9.42
C SER A 303 -22.51 -12.74 -7.90
N ASN A 304 -23.66 -13.14 -7.36
CA ASN A 304 -23.77 -13.62 -5.99
C ASN A 304 -23.29 -15.07 -5.94
N LEU A 305 -22.15 -15.30 -5.28
CA LEU A 305 -21.54 -16.62 -5.12
C LEU A 305 -22.13 -17.39 -3.92
N GLY A 306 -23.11 -16.80 -3.22
CA GLY A 306 -23.75 -17.39 -2.05
C GLY A 306 -22.86 -17.36 -0.81
N LYS A 307 -23.21 -18.21 0.16
CA LYS A 307 -22.44 -18.38 1.39
C LYS A 307 -21.29 -19.35 1.15
N LEU A 308 -20.06 -18.85 1.27
CA LEU A 308 -18.84 -19.65 1.20
C LEU A 308 -18.39 -20.02 2.62
N ASN A 309 -17.85 -21.23 2.79
CA ASN A 309 -17.35 -21.75 4.06
C ASN A 309 -15.90 -22.21 3.87
N GLY A 310 -14.98 -21.72 4.71
CA GLY A 310 -13.56 -22.08 4.70
C GLY A 310 -12.76 -21.46 3.54
N SER A 311 -13.04 -21.86 2.30
CA SER A 311 -12.27 -21.41 1.14
C SER A 311 -13.12 -21.23 -0.11
N TYR A 312 -12.61 -20.42 -1.04
CA TYR A 312 -13.14 -20.26 -2.39
C TYR A 312 -12.06 -20.59 -3.42
N THR A 313 -12.42 -21.32 -4.48
CA THR A 313 -11.48 -21.69 -5.53
C THR A 313 -12.12 -21.41 -6.88
N ALA A 314 -11.38 -20.78 -7.79
CA ALA A 314 -11.77 -20.61 -9.18
C ALA A 314 -10.54 -20.59 -10.08
N ASN A 315 -10.76 -20.74 -11.38
CA ASN A 315 -9.70 -20.55 -12.37
C ASN A 315 -9.44 -19.06 -12.57
N ILE A 316 -8.21 -18.61 -12.30
CA ILE A 316 -7.78 -17.21 -12.44
C ILE A 316 -6.68 -17.16 -13.48
N ALA A 317 -6.78 -16.22 -14.42
CA ALA A 317 -5.79 -16.01 -15.47
C ALA A 317 -4.42 -15.64 -14.90
N ALA A 318 -3.38 -15.72 -15.73
CA ALA A 318 -2.07 -15.15 -15.40
C ALA A 318 -2.25 -13.69 -14.97
N HIS A 319 -1.70 -13.32 -13.81
CA HIS A 319 -1.79 -11.95 -13.26
C HIS A 319 -3.22 -11.42 -12.99
N GLY A 320 -4.23 -12.28 -13.12
CA GLY A 320 -5.60 -12.00 -12.75
C GLY A 320 -5.79 -11.97 -11.23
N SER A 321 -6.99 -11.59 -10.80
CA SER A 321 -7.30 -11.51 -9.36
C SER A 321 -8.75 -11.87 -9.04
N PHE A 322 -8.95 -12.38 -7.83
CA PHE A 322 -10.25 -12.29 -7.17
C PHE A 322 -10.47 -10.84 -6.75
N ALA A 323 -11.63 -10.27 -7.07
CA ALA A 323 -12.11 -9.03 -6.48
C ALA A 323 -13.50 -9.30 -5.87
N LEU A 324 -13.56 -9.44 -4.55
CA LEU A 324 -14.75 -9.94 -3.85
C LEU A 324 -15.22 -8.96 -2.79
N LYS A 325 -16.54 -8.90 -2.58
CA LYS A 325 -17.16 -8.25 -1.41
C LYS A 325 -17.78 -9.32 -0.52
N LEU A 326 -17.34 -9.36 0.73
CA LEU A 326 -17.75 -10.35 1.73
C LEU A 326 -18.62 -9.69 2.79
N SER A 327 -19.81 -10.23 3.03
CA SER A 327 -20.76 -9.75 4.03
C SER A 327 -21.21 -10.89 4.94
N SER A 328 -21.93 -10.57 6.03
CA SER A 328 -22.40 -11.57 7.01
C SER A 328 -21.27 -12.46 7.54
N ILE A 329 -20.09 -11.87 7.75
CA ILE A 329 -18.85 -12.57 8.09
C ILE A 329 -18.99 -13.23 9.45
N GLN A 330 -18.77 -14.55 9.48
CA GLN A 330 -18.60 -15.29 10.72
C GLN A 330 -17.12 -15.29 11.08
N VAL A 331 -16.77 -14.54 12.11
CA VAL A 331 -15.38 -14.30 12.51
C VAL A 331 -14.77 -15.56 13.13
N VAL A 332 -13.51 -15.84 12.80
CA VAL A 332 -12.68 -16.81 13.54
C VAL A 332 -11.69 -16.08 14.44
N ILE A 333 -11.30 -16.72 15.53
CA ILE A 333 -10.28 -16.19 16.44
C ILE A 333 -8.97 -16.04 15.65
N PRO A 334 -8.39 -14.83 15.56
CA PRO A 334 -7.10 -14.65 14.89
C PRO A 334 -6.02 -15.50 15.57
N PRO A 335 -5.07 -16.05 14.80
CA PRO A 335 -3.99 -16.83 15.38
C PRO A 335 -3.13 -15.96 16.30
N THR A 336 -2.76 -16.52 17.45
CA THR A 336 -1.71 -15.96 18.32
C THR A 336 -0.34 -16.39 17.81
N PHE A 337 0.69 -15.57 18.02
CA PHE A 337 2.05 -15.85 17.57
C PHE A 337 3.01 -16.05 18.74
N THR A 338 3.84 -17.09 18.64
CA THR A 338 5.04 -17.24 19.48
C THR A 338 6.23 -16.58 18.78
N TYR A 339 6.84 -15.58 19.41
CA TYR A 339 7.89 -14.77 18.81
C TYR A 339 9.31 -15.20 19.20
N TYR A 340 10.22 -15.16 18.23
CA TYR A 340 11.64 -15.53 18.33
C TYR A 340 12.48 -14.37 17.83
N ALA A 341 13.26 -13.74 18.73
CA ALA A 341 14.15 -12.65 18.37
C ALA A 341 15.26 -13.12 17.41
N ALA A 342 15.54 -12.37 16.35
CA ALA A 342 16.58 -12.70 15.37
C ALA A 342 17.96 -12.71 16.04
N ALA A 343 18.23 -11.73 16.89
CA ALA A 343 19.49 -11.59 17.63
C ALA A 343 19.61 -12.50 18.88
N SER A 344 18.71 -13.47 19.05
CA SER A 344 18.81 -14.43 20.17
C SER A 344 20.14 -15.19 20.12
N PRO A 345 20.84 -15.39 21.24
CA PRO A 345 22.07 -16.19 21.28
C PRO A 345 21.83 -17.68 20.94
N SER A 346 20.58 -18.14 20.96
CA SER A 346 20.20 -19.48 20.49
C SER A 346 20.23 -19.63 18.97
N ASN A 347 20.24 -18.53 18.22
CA ASN A 347 20.25 -18.52 16.76
C ASN A 347 21.68 -18.58 16.22
N THR A 348 21.82 -18.95 14.95
CA THR A 348 23.13 -19.01 14.29
C THR A 348 23.24 -17.92 13.25
N LEU A 349 24.23 -17.05 13.41
CA LEU A 349 24.68 -16.10 12.39
C LEU A 349 25.95 -16.65 11.76
N SER A 350 26.10 -16.53 10.45
CA SER A 350 27.32 -16.96 9.75
C SER A 350 27.63 -16.06 8.55
N GLY A 351 28.89 -16.09 8.13
CA GLY A 351 29.40 -15.19 7.09
C GLY A 351 29.36 -13.73 7.55
N GLY A 352 28.81 -12.86 6.71
CA GLY A 352 28.72 -11.42 6.98
C GLY A 352 27.56 -10.99 7.90
N ALA A 353 26.64 -11.88 8.26
CA ALA A 353 25.46 -11.53 9.06
C ALA A 353 25.86 -11.11 10.48
N ASN A 354 25.35 -9.97 10.95
CA ASN A 354 25.70 -9.40 12.25
C ASN A 354 24.52 -8.65 12.89
N THR A 355 24.69 -8.26 14.16
CA THR A 355 23.66 -7.52 14.90
C THR A 355 23.87 -6.01 14.85
N ARG A 356 22.77 -5.26 14.85
CA ARG A 356 22.74 -3.80 14.89
C ARG A 356 21.65 -3.32 15.84
N VAL A 357 21.92 -2.27 16.62
CA VAL A 357 20.90 -1.63 17.47
C VAL A 357 20.22 -0.49 16.70
N VAL A 358 18.90 -0.45 16.77
CA VAL A 358 18.01 0.55 16.15
C VAL A 358 17.15 1.18 17.25
N ASN A 359 16.98 2.49 17.21
CA ASN A 359 16.16 3.27 18.17
C ASN A 359 16.46 2.93 19.65
N SER A 360 17.72 2.67 19.99
CA SER A 360 18.24 2.33 21.33
C SER A 360 17.68 1.08 22.03
N THR A 361 16.68 0.40 21.46
CA THR A 361 15.92 -0.66 22.15
C THR A 361 15.74 -1.92 21.31
N ILE A 362 15.95 -1.85 19.99
CA ILE A 362 15.70 -2.94 19.05
C ILE A 362 17.03 -3.45 18.53
N THR A 363 17.38 -4.71 18.82
CA THR A 363 18.54 -5.37 18.22
C THR A 363 18.10 -6.20 17.02
N MET A 364 18.47 -5.75 15.83
CA MET A 364 18.21 -6.37 14.53
C MET A 364 19.37 -7.28 14.13
N VAL A 365 19.14 -8.20 13.20
CA VAL A 365 20.18 -8.89 12.43
C VAL A 365 20.14 -8.38 11.00
N GLY A 366 21.27 -7.82 10.53
CA GLY A 366 21.46 -7.33 9.17
C GLY A 366 22.57 -8.09 8.44
N TYR A 367 22.91 -7.61 7.24
CA TYR A 367 23.93 -8.22 6.36
C TYR A 367 23.68 -9.72 6.06
N VAL A 368 22.43 -10.15 6.14
CA VAL A 368 22.00 -11.48 5.68
C VAL A 368 21.97 -11.46 4.16
N GLY A 369 22.58 -12.48 3.52
CA GLY A 369 22.72 -12.58 2.08
C GLY A 369 24.08 -12.17 1.55
N ASN A 370 24.10 -11.66 0.31
CA ASN A 370 25.28 -11.34 -0.48
C ASN A 370 26.28 -12.51 -0.54
N GLY A 371 25.76 -13.70 -0.83
CA GLY A 371 26.52 -14.94 -0.95
C GLY A 371 26.74 -15.66 0.38
N ALA A 372 27.43 -15.02 1.34
CA ALA A 372 27.92 -15.70 2.54
C ALA A 372 27.08 -15.46 3.81
N GLY A 373 26.35 -14.35 3.92
CA GLY A 373 25.60 -14.00 5.12
C GLY A 373 24.36 -14.89 5.33
N THR A 374 24.23 -15.51 6.50
CA THR A 374 23.06 -16.35 6.81
C THR A 374 22.54 -16.10 8.23
N LEU A 375 21.22 -16.19 8.40
CA LEU A 375 20.53 -16.17 9.69
C LEU A 375 19.72 -17.46 9.84
N LYS A 376 20.00 -18.24 10.89
CA LYS A 376 19.22 -19.43 11.27
C LYS A 376 18.51 -19.21 12.59
N PHE A 377 17.19 -19.26 12.55
CA PHE A 377 16.36 -19.38 13.74
C PHE A 377 16.31 -20.83 14.17
N ASN A 378 16.81 -21.13 15.37
CA ASN A 378 16.90 -22.50 15.88
C ASN A 378 15.80 -22.78 16.92
N ASN A 379 15.48 -24.07 17.10
CA ASN A 379 14.52 -24.55 18.10
C ASN A 379 13.13 -23.93 17.99
N ILE A 380 12.68 -23.72 16.74
CA ILE A 380 11.38 -23.15 16.44
C ILE A 380 10.29 -24.19 16.70
N ASP A 381 9.27 -23.78 17.45
CA ASP A 381 8.07 -24.59 17.67
C ASP A 381 7.20 -24.61 16.42
N GLY A 382 7.14 -25.76 15.76
CA GLY A 382 6.29 -26.00 14.61
C GLY A 382 4.87 -26.43 14.98
N GLY A 383 4.52 -26.50 16.27
CA GLY A 383 3.22 -27.01 16.72
C GLY A 383 2.99 -28.44 16.22
N ALA A 384 1.92 -28.66 15.45
CA ALA A 384 1.63 -29.94 14.79
C ALA A 384 2.42 -30.19 13.48
N GLY A 385 3.29 -29.25 13.06
CA GLY A 385 4.01 -29.30 11.79
C GLY A 385 3.20 -28.82 10.58
N GLY A 386 3.68 -29.12 9.38
CA GLY A 386 3.06 -28.77 8.11
C GLY A 386 3.37 -27.36 7.61
N THR A 387 2.33 -26.65 7.15
CA THR A 387 2.44 -25.27 6.68
C THR A 387 2.00 -24.31 7.77
N LYS A 388 2.85 -23.34 8.09
CA LYS A 388 2.62 -22.34 9.13
C LYS A 388 2.53 -20.94 8.55
N LEU A 389 1.78 -20.09 9.26
CA LEU A 389 1.78 -18.65 9.07
C LEU A 389 2.91 -18.05 9.91
N VAL A 390 3.86 -17.40 9.26
CA VAL A 390 5.03 -16.80 9.88
C VAL A 390 4.96 -15.29 9.74
N ALA A 391 4.94 -14.58 10.86
CA ALA A 391 5.00 -13.13 10.90
C ALA A 391 6.47 -12.68 10.97
N PHE A 392 6.90 -11.84 10.05
CA PHE A 392 8.22 -11.21 10.06
C PHE A 392 8.10 -9.78 10.55
N ASP A 393 8.95 -9.43 11.51
CA ASP A 393 9.21 -8.05 11.89
C ASP A 393 10.58 -7.66 11.32
N TYR A 394 10.62 -6.69 10.43
CA TYR A 394 11.79 -6.40 9.60
C TYR A 394 11.92 -4.92 9.25
N ILE A 395 13.12 -4.54 8.80
CA ILE A 395 13.42 -3.22 8.24
C ILE A 395 13.95 -3.41 6.83
N HIS A 396 13.38 -2.65 5.90
CA HIS A 396 13.82 -2.52 4.53
C HIS A 396 13.54 -1.09 4.07
N ALA A 397 14.59 -0.30 3.88
CA ALA A 397 14.48 1.08 3.43
C ALA A 397 15.31 1.34 2.16
N ASP A 398 15.53 0.30 1.37
CA ASP A 398 16.22 0.38 0.09
C ASP A 398 15.22 0.90 -0.95
N TRP A 399 14.93 2.20 -0.86
CA TRP A 399 14.05 2.87 -1.79
C TRP A 399 14.81 3.19 -3.07
N THR A 400 14.36 2.67 -4.20
CA THR A 400 14.92 3.01 -5.52
C THR A 400 13.86 3.67 -6.38
N MET A 401 14.30 4.70 -7.12
CA MET A 401 13.50 5.37 -8.16
C MET A 401 13.65 4.67 -9.52
N SER A 402 13.99 3.37 -9.53
CA SER A 402 14.17 2.61 -10.76
C SER A 402 12.88 1.90 -11.17
N ASN A 403 12.73 1.67 -12.47
CA ASN A 403 11.54 1.08 -13.09
C ASN A 403 11.71 -0.43 -13.35
N THR A 404 11.90 -1.22 -12.30
CA THR A 404 11.95 -2.70 -12.42
C THR A 404 10.94 -3.38 -11.49
N ALA A 405 10.52 -4.61 -11.83
CA ALA A 405 9.49 -5.39 -11.14
C ALA A 405 9.64 -5.51 -9.61
N CYS A 406 10.87 -5.37 -9.08
CA CYS A 406 11.17 -5.45 -7.65
C CYS A 406 12.02 -4.27 -7.15
N SER A 407 11.94 -3.10 -7.79
CA SER A 407 12.74 -1.93 -7.43
C SER A 407 12.53 -1.40 -6.00
N ASN A 408 11.51 -1.88 -5.28
CA ASN A 408 11.24 -1.54 -3.88
C ASN A 408 10.89 -2.78 -3.03
N CYS A 409 11.49 -3.93 -3.37
CA CYS A 409 11.54 -5.08 -2.50
C CYS A 409 12.96 -5.62 -2.33
N ARG A 410 13.22 -6.23 -1.17
CA ARG A 410 14.39 -7.09 -0.95
C ARG A 410 13.97 -8.55 -0.93
N ASN A 411 14.73 -9.38 -1.62
CA ASN A 411 14.51 -10.81 -1.64
C ASN A 411 15.19 -11.47 -0.44
N ALA A 412 14.49 -12.39 0.20
CA ALA A 412 15.12 -13.37 1.09
C ALA A 412 14.68 -14.77 0.67
N TYR A 413 15.62 -15.70 0.62
CA TYR A 413 15.38 -17.10 0.36
C TYR A 413 15.25 -17.80 1.70
N VAL A 414 14.02 -18.26 2.00
CA VAL A 414 13.68 -18.82 3.31
C VAL A 414 13.45 -20.32 3.15
N SER A 415 14.20 -21.13 3.89
CA SER A 415 13.99 -22.58 3.98
C SER A 415 13.65 -23.01 5.39
N VAL A 416 12.81 -24.04 5.50
CA VAL A 416 12.45 -24.69 6.77
C VAL A 416 13.05 -26.09 6.75
N ASN A 417 13.79 -26.45 7.80
CA ASN A 417 14.42 -27.76 8.00
C ASN A 417 15.29 -28.25 6.83
N GLY A 418 15.96 -27.32 6.14
CA GLY A 418 16.81 -27.64 4.99
C GLY A 418 16.05 -27.99 3.71
N GLY A 419 14.73 -27.82 3.68
CA GLY A 419 13.93 -27.97 2.47
C GLY A 419 14.22 -26.89 1.42
N THR A 420 13.55 -26.98 0.27
CA THR A 420 13.70 -26.01 -0.82
C THR A 420 13.41 -24.59 -0.34
N ALA A 421 14.37 -23.68 -0.54
CA ALA A 421 14.19 -22.29 -0.17
C ALA A 421 13.15 -21.61 -1.07
N VAL A 422 12.23 -20.88 -0.46
CA VAL A 422 11.23 -20.08 -1.16
C VAL A 422 11.68 -18.63 -1.18
N GLN A 423 11.61 -17.98 -2.35
CA GLN A 423 11.89 -16.56 -2.49
C GLN A 423 10.74 -15.74 -1.93
N VAL A 424 10.99 -15.06 -0.83
CA VAL A 424 10.05 -14.09 -0.23
C VAL A 424 10.52 -12.69 -0.62
N GLN A 425 9.67 -11.98 -1.36
CA GLN A 425 9.85 -10.55 -1.61
C GLN A 425 9.35 -9.78 -0.38
N PHE A 426 10.22 -9.00 0.26
CA PHE A 426 9.88 -8.12 1.36
C PHE A 426 9.74 -6.70 0.82
N PRO A 427 8.53 -6.12 0.80
CA PRO A 427 8.34 -4.71 0.43
C PRO A 427 9.13 -3.80 1.36
N ILE A 428 9.27 -2.53 1.02
CA ILE A 428 9.78 -1.52 1.95
C ILE A 428 8.99 -1.50 3.26
N SER A 429 9.68 -1.34 4.39
CA SER A 429 9.07 -1.14 5.71
C SER A 429 8.79 0.34 5.99
N GLY A 430 9.48 1.24 5.27
CA GLY A 430 9.43 2.68 5.42
C GLY A 430 10.56 3.36 4.63
N MET A 431 10.74 4.66 4.85
CA MET A 431 11.75 5.47 4.14
C MET A 431 13.11 5.53 4.81
N THR A 432 13.26 4.96 6.01
CA THR A 432 14.55 4.95 6.74
C THR A 432 14.83 3.57 7.33
N TRP A 433 16.11 3.25 7.47
CA TRP A 433 16.56 2.02 8.10
C TRP A 433 16.26 1.94 9.61
N ASP A 434 15.44 2.85 10.15
CA ASP A 434 15.02 2.89 11.56
C ASP A 434 13.52 2.65 11.75
N ILE A 435 12.76 2.46 10.66
CA ILE A 435 11.33 2.19 10.69
C ILE A 435 11.09 0.68 10.61
N LEU A 436 10.78 0.10 11.77
CA LEU A 436 10.36 -1.30 11.89
C LEU A 436 8.95 -1.49 11.35
N TYR A 437 8.80 -2.43 10.41
CA TYR A 437 7.50 -2.99 10.09
C TYR A 437 7.28 -4.27 10.90
N SER A 438 6.12 -4.42 11.52
CA SER A 438 5.76 -5.59 12.31
C SER A 438 4.58 -6.34 11.69
N GLY A 439 4.65 -7.67 11.72
CA GLY A 439 3.53 -8.53 11.33
C GLY A 439 3.40 -8.77 9.83
N PHE A 440 4.49 -8.77 9.06
CA PHE A 440 4.45 -9.19 7.65
C PHE A 440 4.29 -10.71 7.57
N LYS A 441 3.09 -11.15 7.22
CA LYS A 441 2.66 -12.55 7.30
C LYS A 441 2.98 -13.30 6.01
N VAL A 442 3.74 -14.38 6.12
CA VAL A 442 4.15 -15.24 5.01
C VAL A 442 3.76 -16.68 5.30
N SER A 443 3.29 -17.40 4.27
CA SER A 443 3.06 -18.84 4.34
C SER A 443 4.35 -19.61 4.09
N LEU A 444 4.77 -20.48 5.02
CA LEU A 444 5.96 -21.33 4.88
C LEU A 444 5.62 -22.78 5.22
N SER A 445 6.07 -23.73 4.39
CA SER A 445 5.86 -25.17 4.55
C SER A 445 7.11 -25.90 5.05
N GLY A 446 6.95 -27.14 5.52
CA GLY A 446 8.07 -28.01 5.90
C GLY A 446 8.36 -28.06 7.39
N PHE A 447 7.46 -27.53 8.23
CA PHE A 447 7.58 -27.64 9.68
C PHE A 447 7.30 -29.08 10.13
N GLN A 448 8.08 -29.53 11.10
CA GLN A 448 7.88 -30.74 11.89
C GLN A 448 7.17 -30.40 13.19
N SER A 449 6.58 -31.40 13.83
CA SER A 449 5.92 -31.22 15.12
C SER A 449 6.94 -30.90 16.22
N GLY A 450 6.63 -29.92 17.08
CA GLY A 450 7.44 -29.55 18.24
C GLY A 450 8.60 -28.57 17.97
N LYS A 451 9.53 -28.46 18.94
CA LYS A 451 10.55 -27.40 19.06
C LYS A 451 11.91 -27.72 18.44
N ASN A 452 11.93 -28.42 17.32
CA ASN A 452 13.15 -28.87 16.65
C ASN A 452 13.31 -28.27 15.24
N ASN A 453 12.49 -27.27 14.89
CA ASN A 453 12.53 -26.69 13.56
C ASN A 453 13.63 -25.64 13.43
N ILE A 454 14.21 -25.56 12.23
CA ILE A 454 15.18 -24.54 11.85
C ILE A 454 14.64 -23.76 10.65
N ILE A 455 14.59 -22.44 10.77
CA ILE A 455 14.30 -21.55 9.64
C ILE A 455 15.61 -20.87 9.24
N THR A 456 16.03 -21.08 7.99
CA THR A 456 17.25 -20.46 7.44
C THR A 456 16.86 -19.37 6.46
N ILE A 457 17.48 -18.20 6.58
CA ILE A 457 17.34 -17.06 5.68
C ILE A 457 18.68 -16.79 5.00
N THR A 458 18.68 -16.75 3.68
CA THR A 458 19.84 -16.45 2.84
C THR A 458 19.45 -15.53 1.68
N ASN A 459 20.46 -15.04 0.96
CA ASN A 459 20.28 -14.51 -0.39
C ASN A 459 21.63 -14.63 -1.15
N PRO A 460 21.67 -15.31 -2.30
CA PRO A 460 22.92 -15.64 -2.98
C PRO A 460 23.60 -14.43 -3.66
N SER A 461 22.85 -13.40 -4.03
CA SER A 461 23.34 -12.32 -4.90
C SER A 461 23.09 -10.91 -4.39
N ALA A 462 22.30 -10.73 -3.33
CA ALA A 462 22.00 -9.43 -2.75
C ALA A 462 21.78 -9.54 -1.23
N TYR A 463 21.66 -8.41 -0.54
CA TYR A 463 21.26 -8.40 0.86
C TYR A 463 19.74 -8.58 1.00
N ALA A 464 19.35 -9.40 1.98
CA ALA A 464 17.99 -9.49 2.48
C ALA A 464 17.66 -8.24 3.35
N PRO A 465 16.41 -8.09 3.81
CA PRO A 465 16.09 -7.10 4.85
C PRO A 465 16.83 -7.35 6.17
N ASP A 466 16.83 -6.35 7.04
CA ASP A 466 17.23 -6.52 8.44
C ASP A 466 16.06 -7.14 9.22
N PHE A 467 16.31 -8.18 10.00
CA PHE A 467 15.26 -8.90 10.73
C PHE A 467 15.31 -8.60 12.24
N TYR A 468 14.17 -8.26 12.82
CA TYR A 468 14.04 -8.09 14.27
C TYR A 468 13.69 -9.42 14.95
N ARG A 469 12.62 -10.06 14.47
CA ARG A 469 12.07 -11.30 15.02
C ARG A 469 11.13 -11.95 14.01
N ILE A 470 10.85 -13.23 14.25
CA ILE A 470 9.77 -13.95 13.58
C ILE A 470 8.73 -14.39 14.61
N GLY A 471 7.47 -14.45 14.22
CA GLY A 471 6.38 -15.04 14.99
C GLY A 471 5.85 -16.26 14.26
N ILE A 472 5.70 -17.39 14.96
CA ILE A 472 5.04 -18.58 14.41
C ILE A 472 3.62 -18.64 14.96
N ALA A 473 2.64 -18.75 14.07
CA ALA A 473 1.25 -18.95 14.47
C ALA A 473 1.10 -20.29 15.21
N ASN A 474 0.53 -20.23 16.41
CA ASN A 474 0.29 -21.39 17.28
C ASN A 474 -0.70 -22.37 16.62
#